data_AF-A0A2E9SJZ7-F1
#
_entry.id   AF-A0A2E9SJZ7-F1
#
_cell.length_a   1.000
_cell.length_b   1.000
_cell.length_c   1.000
_cell.angle_alpha   90.00
_cell.angle_beta   90.00
_cell.angle_gamma   90.00
#
_symmetry.space_group_name_H-M   'P 1'
#
loop_
_entity.id
_entity.type
_entity.pdbx_description
1 polymer ?
#
loop_
_entity_poly.entity_id
_entity_poly.type
_entity_poly.pdbx_seq_one_letter_code
_entity_poly.pdbx_strand_id
1 'polypeptide(L)' 'MANMPICEGDITNTLTGLARCSDGWFQQPAVAPFDISQIDPEVATAMFGAGFLLLITPWAAAWGFSQLLKLLR' A
#
# COMPACT_ATOMS: atom_id res chain seq x y z
N MET A 1 -0.79 -21.46 -6.71
CA MET A 1 -1.82 -20.48 -6.34
C MET A 1 -2.64 -21.10 -5.22
N ALA A 2 -2.56 -20.52 -4.02
CA ALA A 2 -3.31 -20.99 -2.86
C ALA A 2 -4.74 -20.45 -2.97
N ASN A 3 -5.74 -21.29 -2.72
CA ASN A 3 -7.14 -20.91 -2.72
C ASN A 3 -7.66 -21.00 -1.30
N MET A 4 -8.48 -20.05 -0.89
CA MET A 4 -9.17 -20.10 0.40
C MET A 4 -10.66 -20.36 0.19
N PRO A 5 -11.25 -21.29 0.96
CA PRO A 5 -12.69 -21.55 0.89
C PRO A 5 -13.45 -20.35 1.46
N ILE A 6 -14.45 -19.88 0.73
CA ILE A 6 -15.40 -18.86 1.19
C ILE A 6 -16.82 -19.41 1.15
N CYS A 7 -17.63 -18.96 2.10
CA CYS A 7 -19.05 -19.19 2.14
C CYS A 7 -19.74 -17.82 2.07
N GLU A 8 -20.61 -17.63 1.07
CA GLU A 8 -21.40 -16.39 0.94
C GLU A 8 -22.65 -16.39 1.82
N GLY A 9 -23.10 -17.58 2.25
CA GLY A 9 -24.25 -17.77 3.14
C GLY A 9 -23.87 -18.18 4.56
N ASP A 10 -24.81 -18.79 5.27
CA ASP A 10 -24.64 -19.17 6.67
C ASP A 10 -23.75 -20.41 6.83
N ILE A 11 -22.79 -20.32 7.75
CA ILE A 11 -21.94 -21.45 8.14
C ILE A 11 -22.60 -22.15 9.33
N THR A 12 -23.06 -23.38 9.11
CA THR A 12 -23.65 -24.23 10.15
C THR A 12 -22.82 -25.49 10.35
N ASN A 13 -22.91 -26.12 11.52
CA ASN A 13 -22.22 -27.38 11.78
C ASN A 13 -23.17 -28.56 11.56
N THR A 14 -22.69 -29.60 10.87
CA THR A 14 -23.42 -30.87 10.78
C THR A 14 -23.41 -31.60 12.12
N LEU A 15 -24.27 -32.61 12.27
CA LEU A 15 -24.31 -33.49 13.46
C LEU A 15 -22.98 -34.22 13.72
N THR A 16 -22.10 -34.28 12.71
CA THR A 16 -20.74 -34.83 12.78
C THR A 16 -19.67 -33.78 13.11
N GLY A 17 -20.05 -32.52 13.34
CA GLY A 17 -19.15 -31.41 13.68
C GLY A 17 -18.42 -30.79 12.47
N LEU A 18 -18.83 -31.09 11.24
CA LEU A 18 -18.23 -30.51 10.03
C LEU A 18 -18.92 -29.20 9.68
N ALA A 19 -18.14 -28.19 9.28
CA ALA A 19 -18.67 -26.92 8.78
C ALA A 19 -19.32 -27.12 7.40
N ARG A 20 -20.58 -26.72 7.27
CA ARG A 20 -21.38 -26.74 6.04
C ARG A 20 -21.82 -25.32 5.70
N CYS A 21 -21.55 -24.91 4.47
CA CYS A 21 -22.11 -23.70 3.88
C CYS A 21 -23.50 -23.99 3.28
N SER A 22 -24.47 -23.09 3.46
CA SER A 22 -25.83 -23.20 2.87
C SER A 22 -25.81 -23.31 1.35
N ASP A 23 -25.00 -22.46 0.70
CA ASP A 23 -24.99 -22.26 -0.75
C ASP A 23 -23.81 -22.97 -1.44
N GLY A 24 -23.03 -23.74 -0.67
CA GLY A 24 -21.83 -24.44 -1.13
C GLY A 24 -20.55 -23.64 -0.92
N TRP A 25 -19.41 -24.35 -0.93
CA TRP A 25 -18.10 -23.73 -0.73
C TRP A 25 -17.55 -23.20 -2.06
N PHE A 26 -17.25 -21.91 -2.09
CA PHE A 26 -16.56 -21.26 -3.20
C PHE A 26 -15.06 -21.18 -2.92
N GLN A 27 -14.26 -21.08 -3.98
CA GLN A 27 -12.82 -20.90 -3.88
C GLN A 27 -12.47 -19.52 -4.38
N GLN A 28 -11.85 -18.71 -3.55
CA GLN A 28 -11.27 -17.44 -3.98
C GLN A 28 -9.74 -17.53 -3.95
N PRO A 29 -9.05 -16.84 -4.88
CA PRO A 29 -7.60 -16.77 -4.85
C PRO A 29 -7.19 -16.12 -3.53
N ALA A 30 -6.39 -16.84 -2.73
CA ALA A 30 -5.85 -16.27 -1.52
C ALA A 30 -4.83 -15.20 -1.91
N VAL A 31 -5.10 -13.95 -1.54
CA VAL A 31 -4.13 -12.87 -1.68
C VAL A 31 -2.98 -13.19 -0.73
N ALA A 32 -1.76 -13.27 -1.25
CA ALA A 32 -0.59 -13.47 -0.40
C ALA A 32 -0.52 -12.32 0.62
N PRO A 33 -0.25 -12.59 1.91
CA PRO A 33 -0.08 -11.54 2.89
C PRO A 33 1.08 -10.63 2.45
N PHE A 34 0.93 -9.33 2.72
CA PHE A 34 1.98 -8.36 2.45
C PHE A 34 3.25 -8.74 3.22
N ASP A 35 4.36 -8.83 2.50
CA ASP A 35 5.66 -9.19 3.06
C ASP A 35 6.62 -8.00 2.98
N ILE A 36 7.08 -7.55 4.14
CA ILE A 36 7.97 -6.39 4.29
C ILE A 36 9.32 -6.65 3.62
N SER A 37 9.73 -7.92 3.48
CA SER A 37 10.98 -8.29 2.80
C SER A 37 10.95 -7.99 1.30
N GLN A 38 9.78 -7.71 0.72
CA GLN A 38 9.63 -7.30 -0.68
C GLN A 38 9.86 -5.80 -0.91
N ILE A 39 10.00 -5.00 0.16
CA ILE A 39 10.33 -3.58 0.05
C ILE A 39 11.85 -3.44 -0.10
N ASP A 40 12.28 -2.91 -1.25
CA ASP A 40 13.65 -2.44 -1.42
C ASP A 40 13.85 -1.13 -0.63
N PRO A 41 14.70 -1.12 0.41
CA PRO A 41 14.94 0.06 1.23
C PRO A 41 15.56 1.22 0.44
N GLU A 42 16.35 0.94 -0.61
CA GLU A 42 16.96 1.98 -1.44
C GLU A 42 15.88 2.73 -2.24
N VAL A 43 14.94 1.99 -2.84
CA VAL A 43 13.83 2.57 -3.60
C VAL A 43 12.88 3.33 -2.67
N ALA A 44 12.54 2.76 -1.51
CA ALA A 44 11.66 3.40 -0.55
C ALA A 44 12.20 4.74 -0.04
N THR A 45 13.50 4.79 0.28
CA THR A 45 14.15 6.02 0.73
C THR A 45 14.27 7.07 -0.38
N ALA A 46 14.56 6.66 -1.61
CA ALA A 46 14.60 7.54 -2.77
C ALA A 46 13.23 8.18 -3.04
N MET A 47 12.15 7.40 -3.01
CA MET A 47 10.78 7.90 -3.22
C MET A 47 10.34 8.86 -2.12
N PHE A 48 10.69 8.57 -0.86
CA PHE A 48 10.40 9.46 0.26
C PHE A 48 11.16 10.80 0.13
N GLY A 49 12.46 10.75 -0.19
CA GLY A 49 13.29 11.95 -0.36
C GLY A 49 12.87 12.82 -1.56
N ALA A 50 12.46 12.19 -2.67
CA ALA A 50 11.96 12.89 -3.85
C ALA A 50 10.74 13.77 -3.53
N GLY A 51 9.87 13.34 -2.62
CA GLY A 51 8.73 14.13 -2.16
C GLY A 51 9.12 15.48 -1.54
N PHE A 52 10.21 15.53 -0.76
CA PHE A 52 10.69 16.78 -0.16
C PHE A 52 11.39 17.69 -1.17
N LEU A 53 12.12 17.11 -2.14
CA LEU A 53 12.78 17.87 -3.19
C LEU A 53 11.79 18.66 -4.05
N LEU A 54 10.60 18.11 -4.31
CA LEU A 54 9.53 18.81 -5.04
C LEU A 54 9.08 20.10 -4.34
N LEU A 55 9.17 20.17 -3.01
CA LEU A 55 8.76 21.34 -2.24
C LEU A 55 9.92 22.33 -2.03
N ILE A 56 11.11 21.80 -1.75
CA ILE A 56 12.30 22.63 -1.48
C ILE A 56 12.79 23.34 -2.74
N THR A 57 12.73 22.69 -3.92
CA THR A 57 13.26 23.27 -5.18
C THR A 57 12.59 24.59 -5.58
N PRO A 58 11.26 24.72 -5.69
CA PRO A 58 10.64 26.00 -6.02
C PRO A 58 10.80 27.05 -4.90
N TRP A 59 10.78 26.63 -3.63
CA TRP A 59 10.97 27.53 -2.49
C TRP A 59 12.38 28.14 -2.48
N ALA A 60 13.41 27.32 -2.66
CA ALA A 60 14.79 27.76 -2.72
C ALA A 60 15.04 28.67 -3.93
N ALA A 61 14.43 28.36 -5.08
CA ALA A 61 14.48 29.23 -6.26
C ALA A 61 13.86 30.60 -5.97
N ALA A 62 12.63 30.64 -5.43
CA ALA A 62 11.95 31.89 -5.08
C ALA A 62 12.74 32.72 -4.06
N TRP A 63 13.30 32.06 -3.05
CA TRP A 63 14.15 32.72 -2.06
C TRP A 63 15.43 33.28 -2.70
N GLY A 64 16.11 32.51 -3.56
CA GLY A 64 17.32 32.96 -4.28
C GLY A 64 17.06 34.19 -5.16
N PHE A 65 15.97 34.19 -5.93
CA PHE A 65 15.56 35.36 -6.72
C PHE A 65 15.27 36.58 -5.83
N SER A 66 14.64 36.38 -4.67
CA SER A 66 14.37 37.48 -3.74
C SER A 66 15.65 38.14 -3.20
N GLN A 67 16.73 37.36 -2.98
CA GLN A 67 18.01 37.89 -2.53
C GLN A 67 18.75 38.61 -3.66
N LEU A 68 18.72 38.07 -4.88
CA LEU A 68 19.28 38.74 -6.06
C LEU A 68 18.64 40.10 -6.31
N LEU A 69 17.31 40.20 -6.21
CA LEU A 69 16.59 41.47 -6.36
C LEU A 69 16.94 42.49 -5.27
N LYS A 70 17.25 42.04 -4.04
CA LYS A 70 17.71 42.93 -2.96
C LYS A 70 19.11 43.48 -3.19
N LEU A 71 19.97 42.75 -3.90
CA LEU A 71 21.33 43.23 -4.21
C LEU A 71 21.35 44.24 -5.36
N LEU A 72 20.33 44.21 -6.23
CA LEU A 72 20.18 45.13 -7.36
C LEU A 72 19.46 46.44 -7.01
N ARG A 73 18.92 46.56 -5.80
CA ARG A 73 18.18 47.73 -5.31
C ARG A 73 18.97 48.44 -4.22
#